data_AF-A0A848YWG3-F1
#
_entry.id   AF-A0A848YWG3-F1
#
_cell.length_a   1.000
_cell.length_b   1.000
_cell.length_c   1.000
_cell.angle_alpha   90.00
_cell.angle_beta   90.00
_cell.angle_gamma   90.00
#
_symmetry.space_group_name_H-M   'P 1'
#
loop_
_entity.id
_entity.type
_entity.pdbx_description
1 polymer ?
#
loop_
_entity_poly.entity_id
_entity_poly.type
_entity_poly.pdbx_seq_one_letter_code
_entity_poly.pdbx_strand_id
1 'polypeptide(L)'
;MTSLQLASLISFSIAAAGFIITKFWVLPIYTYTTTKKRFMLALRRIDAMLDNSGSVSPKDPELRKLLTSSRKHCMDLVAAYHHEIPVWYKLKLQSRSESPEKASQSLMSLTNFQRIDHARNRLDEIFKTL
;
A
#
# COMPACT_ATOMS: atom_id res chain seq x y z
N MET A 1 1.71 12.30 -50.28
CA MET A 1 1.67 11.24 -49.24
C MET A 1 0.22 10.90 -49.02
N THR A 2 -0.17 9.65 -49.30
CA THR A 2 -1.57 9.23 -49.35
C THR A 2 -2.13 9.10 -47.92
N SER A 3 -3.38 9.53 -47.72
CA SER A 3 -4.09 9.49 -46.43
C SER A 3 -4.04 8.13 -45.73
N LEU A 4 -3.87 7.05 -46.49
CA LEU A 4 -3.69 5.68 -45.99
C LEU A 4 -2.40 5.50 -45.16
N GLN A 5 -1.30 6.15 -45.53
CA GLN A 5 -0.04 6.10 -44.79
C GLN A 5 -0.11 6.89 -43.47
N LEU A 6 -0.87 7.99 -43.46
CA LEU A 6 -1.10 8.78 -42.25
C LEU A 6 -1.98 7.99 -41.27
N ALA A 7 -3.02 7.31 -41.77
CA ALA A 7 -3.91 6.49 -40.96
C ALA A 7 -3.19 5.29 -40.32
N SER A 8 -2.29 4.62 -41.04
CA SER A 8 -1.50 3.52 -40.49
C SER A 8 -0.51 3.99 -39.42
N LEU A 9 0.15 5.14 -39.65
CA LEU A 9 1.08 5.73 -38.68
C LEU A 9 0.38 6.13 -37.37
N ILE A 10 -0.83 6.71 -37.47
CA ILE A 10 -1.64 7.10 -36.30
C ILE A 10 -2.09 5.86 -35.54
N SER A 11 -2.59 4.84 -36.23
CA SER A 11 -3.04 3.59 -35.60
C SER A 11 -1.90 2.88 -34.87
N PHE A 12 -0.71 2.83 -35.48
CA PHE A 12 0.48 2.28 -34.85
C PHE A 12 0.90 3.08 -33.61
N SER A 13 0.85 4.41 -33.70
CA SER A 13 1.18 5.30 -32.57
C SER A 13 0.22 5.13 -31.39
N ILE A 14 -1.08 4.99 -31.67
CA ILE A 14 -2.11 4.74 -30.65
C ILE A 14 -1.90 3.38 -30.00
N ALA A 15 -1.60 2.33 -30.78
CA ALA A 15 -1.34 1.00 -30.24
C ALA A 15 -0.07 0.97 -29.36
N ALA A 16 1.01 1.60 -29.82
CA ALA A 16 2.26 1.72 -29.07
C ALA A 16 2.06 2.51 -27.77
N ALA A 17 1.40 3.67 -27.85
CA ALA A 17 1.07 4.48 -26.68
C ALA A 17 0.18 3.72 -25.69
N GLY A 18 -0.84 3.01 -26.18
CA GLY A 18 -1.72 2.19 -25.34
C GLY A 18 -0.97 1.09 -24.60
N PHE A 19 -0.02 0.42 -25.25
CA PHE A 19 0.82 -0.59 -24.62
C PHE A 19 1.71 0.00 -23.52
N ILE A 20 2.35 1.15 -23.81
CA ILE A 20 3.19 1.87 -22.83
C ILE A 20 2.34 2.29 -21.62
N ILE A 21 1.19 2.92 -21.84
CA ILE A 21 0.29 3.34 -20.76
C ILE A 21 -0.15 2.13 -19.93
N THR A 22 -0.55 1.03 -20.55
CA THR A 22 -1.00 -0.15 -19.81
C THR A 22 0.13 -0.75 -18.97
N LYS A 23 1.33 -0.91 -19.55
CA LYS A 23 2.47 -1.51 -18.84
C LYS A 23 3.04 -0.61 -17.75
N PHE A 24 3.18 0.69 -18.00
CA PHE A 24 3.85 1.60 -17.09
C PHE A 24 2.90 2.30 -16.12
N TRP A 25 1.59 2.33 -16.37
CA TRP A 25 0.63 3.00 -15.48
C TRP A 25 -0.30 1.99 -14.83
N VAL A 26 -1.00 1.17 -15.63
CA VAL A 26 -2.04 0.28 -15.09
C VAL A 26 -1.44 -0.80 -14.19
N LEU A 27 -0.38 -1.46 -14.65
CA LEU A 27 0.26 -2.54 -13.90
C LEU A 27 0.84 -2.07 -12.53
N PRO A 28 1.67 -1.02 -12.43
CA PRO A 28 2.22 -0.59 -11.15
C PRO A 28 1.16 -0.01 -10.19
N ILE A 29 0.11 0.63 -10.71
CA ILE A 29 -1.00 1.08 -9.86
C ILE A 29 -1.77 -0.13 -9.32
N TYR A 30 -1.94 -1.17 -10.13
CA TYR A 30 -2.59 -2.40 -9.69
C TYR A 30 -1.77 -3.14 -8.63
N THR A 31 -0.45 -3.29 -8.81
CA THR A 31 0.43 -3.92 -7.79
C THR A 31 0.40 -3.13 -6.50
N TYR A 32 0.51 -1.79 -6.56
CA TYR A 32 0.42 -0.95 -5.37
C TYR A 32 -0.92 -1.10 -4.63
N THR A 33 -2.05 -1.02 -5.34
CA THR A 33 -3.37 -1.10 -4.71
C THR A 33 -3.66 -2.48 -4.14
N THR A 34 -3.16 -3.55 -4.76
CA THR A 34 -3.29 -4.90 -4.22
C THR A 34 -2.42 -5.11 -2.98
N THR A 35 -1.19 -4.62 -2.95
CA THR A 35 -0.33 -4.62 -1.75
C THR A 35 -0.93 -3.79 -0.62
N LYS A 36 -1.51 -2.61 -0.94
CA LYS A 36 -2.24 -1.77 0.03
C LYS A 36 -3.41 -2.53 0.67
N LYS A 37 -4.22 -3.23 -0.14
CA LYS A 37 -5.34 -4.04 0.35
C LYS A 37 -4.86 -5.17 1.27
N ARG A 38 -3.77 -5.87 0.92
CA ARG A 38 -3.19 -6.93 1.77
C ARG A 38 -2.70 -6.37 3.10
N PHE A 39 -2.08 -5.21 3.09
CA PHE A 39 -1.66 -4.52 4.31
C PHE A 39 -2.86 -4.12 5.18
N MET A 40 -3.90 -3.51 4.61
CA MET A 40 -5.11 -3.17 5.37
C MET A 40 -5.84 -4.39 5.93
N LEU A 41 -5.89 -5.50 5.19
CA LEU A 41 -6.45 -6.76 5.69
C LEU A 41 -5.64 -7.32 6.87
N ALA A 42 -4.31 -7.21 6.83
CA ALA A 42 -3.46 -7.62 7.95
C ALA A 42 -3.70 -6.73 9.18
N LEU A 43 -3.81 -5.40 9.00
CA LEU A 43 -4.14 -4.47 10.09
C LEU A 43 -5.50 -4.76 10.71
N ARG A 44 -6.54 -4.99 9.90
CA ARG A 44 -7.88 -5.35 10.40
C ARG A 44 -7.89 -6.65 11.19
N ARG A 45 -7.04 -7.62 10.85
CA ARG A 45 -6.90 -8.86 11.64
C ARG A 45 -6.25 -8.59 12.99
N ILE A 46 -5.24 -7.73 13.03
CA ILE A 46 -4.62 -7.31 14.29
C ILE A 46 -5.65 -6.59 15.16
N ASP A 47 -6.39 -5.65 14.58
CA ASP A 47 -7.46 -4.92 15.26
C ASP A 47 -8.55 -5.86 15.80
N ALA A 48 -9.04 -6.79 14.99
CA ALA A 48 -10.01 -7.79 15.41
C ALA A 48 -9.49 -8.72 16.53
N MET A 49 -8.19 -9.03 16.56
CA MET A 49 -7.58 -9.79 17.67
C MET A 49 -7.50 -8.96 18.95
N LEU A 50 -7.20 -7.66 18.84
CA LEU A 50 -7.20 -6.73 19.97
C LEU A 50 -8.61 -6.45 20.50
N ASP A 51 -9.65 -6.61 19.68
CA ASP A 51 -11.06 -6.42 20.08
C ASP A 51 -11.72 -7.67 20.65
N ASN A 52 -11.54 -8.84 20.02
CA ASN A 52 -12.21 -10.07 20.47
C ASN A 52 -11.61 -10.65 21.75
N SER A 53 -10.37 -10.31 22.06
CA SER A 53 -9.66 -10.91 23.17
C SER A 53 -9.25 -9.82 24.14
N GLY A 54 -10.11 -9.54 25.11
CA GLY A 54 -9.91 -8.54 26.17
C GLY A 54 -8.63 -8.73 27.02
N SER A 55 -7.79 -9.71 26.69
CA SER A 55 -6.51 -10.03 27.33
C SER A 55 -5.46 -10.61 26.36
N VAL A 56 -5.48 -10.30 25.06
CA VAL A 56 -4.35 -10.65 24.18
C VAL A 56 -3.08 -10.01 24.73
N SER A 57 -2.20 -10.86 25.24
CA SER A 57 -0.90 -10.42 25.74
C SER A 57 -0.07 -9.93 24.55
N PRO A 58 0.71 -8.84 24.69
CA PRO A 58 1.71 -8.46 23.69
C PRO A 58 2.78 -9.56 23.45
N LYS A 59 2.80 -10.60 24.29
CA LYS A 59 3.63 -11.80 24.12
C LYS A 59 2.97 -12.93 23.32
N ASP A 60 1.73 -12.77 22.88
CA ASP A 60 1.03 -13.79 22.10
C ASP A 60 1.82 -14.10 20.80
N PRO A 61 2.25 -15.36 20.59
CA PRO A 61 3.01 -15.74 19.42
C PRO A 61 2.24 -15.52 18.10
N GLU A 62 0.92 -15.61 18.07
CA GLU A 62 0.13 -15.32 16.86
C GLU A 62 0.13 -13.82 16.55
N LEU A 63 -0.07 -12.97 17.56
CA LEU A 63 -0.03 -11.52 17.40
C LEU A 63 1.35 -11.06 16.89
N ARG A 64 2.44 -11.62 17.44
CA ARG A 64 3.80 -11.27 16.99
C ARG A 64 4.06 -11.72 15.55
N LYS A 65 3.56 -12.88 15.13
CA LYS A 65 3.64 -13.34 13.73
C LYS A 65 2.85 -12.42 12.80
N LEU A 66 1.65 -12.01 13.20
CA LEU A 66 0.84 -11.05 12.43
C LEU A 66 1.50 -9.68 12.34
N LEU A 67 2.04 -9.15 13.44
CA LEU A 67 2.81 -7.90 13.42
C LEU A 67 4.02 -7.99 12.50
N THR A 68 4.78 -9.08 12.57
CA THR A 68 5.95 -9.28 11.70
C THR A 68 5.56 -9.37 10.22
N SER A 69 4.51 -10.12 9.89
CA SER A 69 4.00 -10.21 8.51
C SER A 69 3.43 -8.88 8.00
N SER A 70 2.72 -8.13 8.86
CA SER A 70 2.22 -6.80 8.52
C SER A 70 3.36 -5.81 8.25
N ARG A 71 4.47 -5.92 8.99
CA ARG A 71 5.67 -5.12 8.77
C ARG A 71 6.33 -5.42 7.44
N LYS A 72 6.40 -6.69 7.05
CA LYS A 72 6.84 -7.08 5.71
C LYS A 72 5.94 -6.48 4.63
N HIS A 73 4.61 -6.62 4.74
CA HIS A 73 3.68 -6.02 3.79
C HIS A 73 3.78 -4.49 3.72
N CYS A 74 4.07 -3.83 4.84
CA CYS A 74 4.29 -2.39 4.88
C CYS A 74 5.59 -1.99 4.17
N MET A 75 6.68 -2.73 4.38
CA MET A 75 7.93 -2.51 3.64
C MET A 75 7.74 -2.74 2.15
N ASP A 76 7.01 -3.78 1.75
CA ASP A 76 6.67 -4.04 0.35
C ASP A 76 5.84 -2.88 -0.24
N LEU A 77 4.90 -2.31 0.55
CA LEU A 77 4.12 -1.15 0.15
C LEU A 77 4.97 0.11 -0.03
N VAL A 78 5.91 0.37 0.88
CA VAL A 78 6.85 1.50 0.80
C VAL A 78 7.78 1.32 -0.40
N ALA A 79 8.32 0.12 -0.62
CA ALA A 79 9.15 -0.20 -1.77
C ALA A 79 8.39 0.00 -3.09
N ALA A 80 7.15 -0.51 -3.18
CA ALA A 80 6.29 -0.28 -4.33
C ALA A 80 6.02 1.22 -4.53
N TYR A 81 5.75 1.97 -3.45
CA TYR A 81 5.58 3.41 -3.50
C TYR A 81 6.81 4.11 -4.09
N HIS A 82 8.02 3.80 -3.64
CA HIS A 82 9.23 4.46 -4.14
C HIS A 82 9.63 4.04 -5.55
N HIS A 83 9.56 2.74 -5.88
CA HIS A 83 10.20 2.18 -7.07
C HIS A 83 9.25 1.83 -8.20
N GLU A 84 8.00 1.49 -7.92
CA GLU A 84 7.06 1.01 -8.95
C GLU A 84 6.10 2.11 -9.42
N ILE A 85 5.75 3.06 -8.54
CA ILE A 85 4.71 4.03 -8.84
C ILE A 85 5.23 5.21 -9.69
N PRO A 86 4.52 5.59 -10.79
CA PRO A 86 4.79 6.80 -11.54
C PRO A 86 4.71 8.09 -10.70
N VAL A 87 5.58 9.06 -10.97
CA VAL A 87 5.66 10.33 -10.21
C VAL A 87 4.32 11.07 -10.13
N TRP A 88 3.54 11.11 -11.22
CA TRP A 88 2.24 11.76 -11.23
C TRP A 88 1.23 11.10 -10.26
N TYR A 89 1.33 9.78 -10.06
CA TYR A 89 0.47 9.07 -9.12
C TYR A 89 0.94 9.28 -7.68
N LYS A 90 2.25 9.44 -7.44
CA LYS A 90 2.78 9.88 -6.14
C LYS A 90 2.22 11.25 -5.73
N LEU A 91 2.19 12.20 -6.67
CA LEU A 91 1.59 13.53 -6.44
C LEU A 91 0.10 13.43 -6.10
N LYS A 92 -0.63 12.53 -6.78
CA LYS A 92 -2.03 12.24 -6.47
C LYS A 92 -2.24 11.61 -5.09
N LEU A 93 -1.31 10.78 -4.62
CA LEU A 93 -1.36 10.22 -3.26
C LEU A 93 -1.03 11.28 -2.22
N GLN A 94 -0.05 12.14 -2.49
CA GLN A 94 0.30 13.27 -1.63
C GLN A 94 -0.86 14.26 -1.48
N SER A 95 -1.62 14.54 -2.54
CA SER A 95 -2.81 15.40 -2.43
C SER A 95 -3.92 14.80 -1.56
N ARG A 96 -3.94 13.47 -1.39
CA ARG A 96 -4.83 12.76 -0.47
C ARG A 96 -4.26 12.65 0.94
N SER A 97 -3.10 13.23 1.22
CA SER A 97 -2.35 13.07 2.47
C SER A 97 -2.00 11.61 2.81
N GLU A 98 -2.06 10.70 1.83
CA GLU A 98 -1.67 9.31 2.00
C GLU A 98 -0.14 9.20 2.00
N SER A 99 0.44 8.66 3.06
CA SER A 99 1.89 8.48 3.17
C SER A 99 2.22 7.08 3.70
N PRO A 100 2.59 6.15 2.79
CA PRO A 100 3.04 4.80 3.19
C PRO A 100 4.24 4.83 4.14
N GLU A 101 5.10 5.85 4.02
CA GLU A 101 6.24 6.07 4.92
C GLU A 101 5.79 6.38 6.36
N LYS A 102 4.81 7.28 6.54
CA LYS A 102 4.25 7.57 7.87
C LYS A 102 3.60 6.33 8.48
N ALA A 103 2.84 5.58 7.68
CA ALA A 103 2.26 4.32 8.11
C ALA A 103 3.33 3.31 8.56
N SER A 104 4.48 3.26 7.89
CA SER A 104 5.62 2.41 8.27
C SER A 104 6.23 2.80 9.63
N GLN A 105 6.40 4.10 9.86
CA GLN A 105 6.91 4.60 11.15
C GLN A 105 5.95 4.28 12.30
N SER A 106 4.65 4.51 12.12
CA SER A 106 3.64 4.16 13.12
C SER A 106 3.57 2.64 13.35
N LEU A 107 3.74 1.82 12.31
CA LEU A 107 3.77 0.36 12.43
C LEU A 107 5.03 -0.17 13.15
N MET A 108 6.19 0.47 12.95
CA MET A 108 7.39 0.15 13.73
C MET A 108 7.14 0.37 15.23
N SER A 109 6.44 1.45 15.59
CA SER A 109 6.08 1.72 16.98
C SER A 109 5.06 0.70 17.52
N LEU A 110 4.16 0.20 16.67
CA LEU A 110 3.20 -0.86 16.98
C LEU A 110 3.88 -2.22 17.22
N THR A 111 5.12 -2.45 16.79
CA THR A 111 5.79 -3.73 17.08
C THR A 111 6.25 -3.82 18.55
N ASN A 112 6.39 -2.68 19.23
CA ASN A 112 7.00 -2.59 20.56
C ASN A 112 6.02 -2.14 21.66
N PHE A 113 4.70 -2.25 21.46
CA PHE A 113 3.76 -1.83 22.50
C PHE A 113 3.77 -2.78 23.70
N GLN A 114 3.70 -2.20 24.89
CA GLN A 114 3.49 -2.95 26.14
C GLN A 114 2.03 -2.89 26.62
N ARG A 115 1.23 -1.95 26.10
CA ARG A 115 -0.19 -1.76 26.43
C ARG A 115 -1.06 -1.80 25.18
N ILE A 116 -2.22 -2.43 25.31
CA ILE A 116 -3.20 -2.61 24.22
C ILE A 116 -3.78 -1.26 23.77
N ASP A 117 -4.01 -0.32 24.69
CA ASP A 117 -4.54 1.02 24.34
C ASP A 117 -3.57 1.81 23.46
N HIS A 118 -2.26 1.70 23.72
CA HIS A 118 -1.25 2.31 22.86
C HIS A 118 -1.22 1.65 21.48
N ALA A 119 -1.49 0.34 21.40
CA ALA A 119 -1.56 -0.35 20.12
C ALA A 119 -2.75 0.13 19.27
N ARG A 120 -3.93 0.31 19.89
CA ARG A 120 -5.13 0.83 19.21
C ARG A 120 -4.94 2.24 18.68
N ASN A 121 -4.42 3.15 19.50
CA ASN A 121 -4.14 4.53 19.04
C ASN A 121 -3.18 4.56 17.85
N ARG A 122 -2.18 3.66 17.82
CA ARG A 122 -1.26 3.54 16.69
C ARG A 122 -1.91 2.91 15.46
N LEU A 123 -2.81 1.94 15.62
CA LEU A 123 -3.60 1.41 14.51
C LEU A 123 -4.49 2.49 13.88
N ASP A 124 -5.15 3.31 14.68
CA ASP A 124 -5.98 4.43 14.21
C ASP A 124 -5.16 5.47 13.45
N GLU A 125 -3.95 5.80 13.94
CA GLU A 125 -3.02 6.66 13.20
C GLU A 125 -2.65 6.05 11.84
N ILE A 126 -2.38 4.74 11.79
CA ILE A 126 -2.05 4.06 10.54
C ILE A 126 -3.24 4.12 9.57
N PHE A 127 -4.46 3.84 10.02
CA PHE A 127 -5.66 3.92 9.18
C PHE A 127 -5.96 5.32 8.67
N LYS A 128 -5.63 6.38 9.42
CA LYS A 128 -5.80 7.77 8.97
C LYS A 128 -4.76 8.21 7.94
N THR A 129 -3.59 7.57 7.94
CA THR A 129 -2.47 7.92 7.04
C THR A 129 -2.44 7.13 5.72
N LEU A 130 -3.32 6.13 5.60
CA LEU A 130 -3.44 5.23 4.44
C LEU A 130 -4.72 5.50 3.66
#